data_AF-A0A0U3QZN9-F1
#
_entry.id   AF-A0A0U3QZN9-F1
#
_cell.length_a   1.000
_cell.length_b   1.000
_cell.length_c   1.000
_cell.angle_alpha   90.00
_cell.angle_beta   90.00
_cell.angle_gamma   90.00
#
_symmetry.space_group_name_H-M   'P 1'
#
loop_
_entity.id
_entity.type
_entity.pdbx_description
1 polymer ?
#
loop_
_entity_poly.entity_id
_entity_poly.type
_entity_poly.pdbx_seq_one_letter_code
_entity_poly.pdbx_strand_id
1 'polypeptide(L)'
;MSKKVKEMLIEQYGYAPDLIFEIKRSRKVYAYKPCEFDPKTRTEGGIYFGKIESDGIRLTIEGSFLVGPKATKNVVEIDGEEVKLWLSGEDLKTSTETRGWVILKWGFYYLGCGKAKDGIIKNYVPKERRIIPK
;
A
#
# COMPACT_ATOMS: atom_id res chain seq x y z
N MET A 1 -0.58 -4.70 19.39
CA MET A 1 -0.35 -5.01 17.96
C MET A 1 -0.67 -3.83 17.05
N SER A 2 -1.86 -3.23 17.16
CA SER A 2 -2.24 -2.05 16.36
C SER A 2 -1.28 -0.85 16.49
N LYS A 3 -0.79 -0.56 17.71
CA LYS A 3 0.17 0.52 17.98
C LYS A 3 1.41 0.48 17.06
N LYS A 4 2.05 -0.68 16.94
CA LYS A 4 3.23 -0.87 16.08
C LYS A 4 2.96 -0.58 14.62
N VAL A 5 1.81 -1.01 14.09
CA VAL A 5 1.43 -0.72 12.70
C VAL A 5 1.20 0.78 12.50
N LYS A 6 0.53 1.45 13.44
CA LYS A 6 0.32 2.91 13.40
C LYS A 6 1.66 3.66 13.43
N GLU A 7 2.60 3.26 14.27
CA GLU A 7 3.96 3.83 14.32
C GLU A 7 4.67 3.70 12.96
N MET A 8 4.67 2.51 12.35
CA MET A 8 5.27 2.29 11.03
C MET A 8 4.61 3.15 9.93
N LEU A 9 3.29 3.30 9.98
CA LEU A 9 2.55 4.12 9.01
C LEU A 9 2.86 5.61 9.16
N ILE A 10 2.97 6.12 10.38
CA ILE A 10 3.39 7.50 10.65
C ILE A 10 4.84 7.69 10.22
N GLU A 11 5.72 6.76 10.54
CA GLU A 11 7.12 6.83 10.16
C GLU A 11 7.32 6.80 8.65
N GLN A 12 6.56 5.99 7.90
CA GLN A 12 6.73 5.86 6.45
C GLN A 12 5.91 6.87 5.66
N TYR A 13 4.67 7.15 6.03
CA TYR A 13 3.74 7.95 5.22
C TYR A 13 3.27 9.23 5.92
N GLY A 14 3.66 9.43 7.19
CA GLY A 14 3.26 10.59 7.98
C GLY A 14 1.81 10.57 8.44
N TYR A 15 1.09 9.47 8.21
CA TYR A 15 -0.31 9.32 8.57
C TYR A 15 -0.65 7.86 8.85
N ALA A 16 -1.45 7.64 9.89
CA ALA A 16 -2.09 6.36 10.17
C ALA A 16 -3.60 6.56 10.31
N PRO A 17 -4.44 5.85 9.55
CA PRO A 17 -5.88 5.97 9.69
C PRO A 17 -6.35 5.40 11.03
N ASP A 18 -7.47 5.92 11.51
CA ASP A 18 -8.10 5.41 12.72
C ASP A 18 -8.86 4.11 12.45
N LEU A 19 -8.07 3.03 12.45
CA LEU A 19 -8.50 1.65 12.26
C LEU A 19 -7.83 0.76 13.30
N ILE A 20 -8.46 -0.38 13.56
CA ILE A 20 -7.84 -1.48 14.30
C ILE A 20 -7.00 -2.28 13.32
N PHE A 21 -5.76 -2.59 13.72
CA PHE A 21 -4.83 -3.37 12.90
C PHE A 21 -4.46 -4.67 13.61
N GLU A 22 -4.54 -5.77 12.87
CA GLU A 22 -4.18 -7.11 13.31
C GLU A 22 -3.06 -7.66 12.43
N ILE A 23 -2.00 -8.17 13.04
CA ILE A 23 -0.91 -8.85 12.32
C ILE A 23 -1.18 -10.35 12.39
N LYS A 24 -1.45 -10.96 11.24
CA LYS A 24 -1.66 -12.41 11.09
C LYS A 24 -0.37 -13.11 10.68
N ARG A 25 -0.48 -14.43 10.44
CA ARG A 25 0.63 -15.25 9.93
C ARG A 25 1.31 -14.62 8.72
N SER A 26 2.60 -14.91 8.57
CA SER A 26 3.43 -14.38 7.47
C SER A 26 3.51 -12.85 7.42
N ARG A 27 3.32 -12.18 8.57
CA ARG A 27 3.41 -10.72 8.73
C ARG A 27 2.36 -9.94 7.92
N LYS A 28 1.27 -10.59 7.51
CA LYS A 28 0.14 -9.93 6.85
C LYS A 28 -0.59 -9.04 7.86
N VAL A 29 -0.97 -7.84 7.44
CA VAL A 29 -1.69 -6.86 8.24
C VAL A 29 -3.11 -6.74 7.71
N TYR A 30 -4.07 -6.91 8.60
CA TYR A 30 -5.48 -6.69 8.33
C TYR A 30 -5.95 -5.44 9.08
N ALA A 31 -6.85 -4.68 8.46
CA ALA A 31 -7.44 -3.49 9.06
C ALA A 31 -8.97 -3.62 9.10
N TYR A 32 -9.57 -3.19 10.21
CA TYR A 32 -11.03 -3.20 10.38
C TYR A 32 -11.51 -2.11 11.32
N LYS A 33 -12.82 -1.89 11.29
CA LYS A 33 -13.58 -1.23 12.36
C LYS A 33 -14.47 -2.27 13.04
N PRO A 34 -14.71 -2.15 14.36
CA PRO A 34 -15.68 -3.00 15.02
C PRO A 34 -17.06 -2.76 14.39
N CYS A 35 -17.81 -3.84 14.19
CA CYS A 35 -19.20 -3.78 13.77
C CYS A 35 -19.97 -4.89 14.50
N GLU A 36 -21.26 -4.67 14.73
CA GLU A 36 -22.14 -5.64 15.42
C GLU A 36 -22.49 -6.85 14.53
N PHE A 37 -22.12 -6.79 13.25
CA PHE A 37 -22.33 -7.88 12.30
C PHE A 37 -21.37 -9.03 12.60
N ASP A 38 -21.92 -10.12 13.13
CA ASP A 38 -21.23 -11.39 13.35
C ASP A 38 -21.69 -12.40 12.29
N PRO A 39 -20.96 -12.55 11.17
CA PRO A 39 -21.28 -13.58 10.20
C PRO A 39 -21.07 -14.95 10.85
N LYS A 40 -22.11 -15.79 10.87
CA LYS A 40 -22.04 -17.19 11.32
C LYS A 40 -21.17 -18.10 10.42
N THR A 41 -20.29 -17.51 9.62
CA THR A 41 -19.38 -18.17 8.67
C THR A 41 -17.97 -17.65 8.88
N ARG A 42 -16.97 -18.47 8.54
CA ARG A 42 -15.57 -18.09 8.67
C ARG A 42 -15.22 -17.01 7.64
N THR A 43 -15.10 -15.77 8.08
CA THR A 43 -14.67 -14.64 7.26
C THR A 43 -13.29 -14.12 7.70
N GLU A 44 -12.56 -13.49 6.79
CA GLU A 44 -11.41 -12.70 7.21
C GLU A 44 -11.92 -11.42 7.87
N GLY A 45 -11.57 -11.22 9.14
CA GLY A 45 -11.89 -9.97 9.85
C GLY A 45 -11.20 -8.79 9.19
N GLY A 46 -11.96 -8.02 8.41
CA GLY A 46 -11.49 -6.79 7.75
C GLY A 46 -10.83 -6.99 6.39
N ILE A 47 -10.11 -5.95 5.98
CA ILE A 47 -9.45 -5.83 4.69
C ILE A 47 -7.99 -6.21 4.84
N TYR A 48 -7.43 -6.93 3.86
CA TYR A 48 -5.99 -7.11 3.75
C TYR A 48 -5.31 -5.77 3.40
N PHE A 49 -4.70 -5.16 4.40
CA PHE A 49 -4.20 -3.79 4.37
C PHE A 49 -2.76 -3.70 3.84
N GLY A 50 -1.95 -4.71 4.10
CA GLY A 50 -0.54 -4.71 3.72
C GLY A 50 0.23 -5.83 4.37
N LYS A 51 1.56 -5.79 4.23
CA LYS A 51 2.45 -6.77 4.83
C LYS A 51 3.66 -6.06 5.43
N ILE A 52 4.04 -6.46 6.64
CA ILE A 52 5.30 -6.02 7.25
C ILE A 52 6.43 -6.78 6.59
N GLU A 53 7.27 -6.04 5.88
CA GLU A 53 8.52 -6.49 5.29
C GLU A 53 9.66 -6.23 6.30
N SER A 54 10.91 -6.55 5.95
CA SER A 54 12.05 -6.35 6.86
C SER A 54 12.37 -4.88 7.12
N ASP A 55 12.00 -4.00 6.19
CA ASP A 55 12.38 -2.59 6.16
C ASP A 55 11.18 -1.64 6.08
N GLY A 56 10.04 -2.07 6.58
CA GLY A 56 8.82 -1.27 6.66
C GLY A 56 7.57 -2.07 6.34
N ILE A 57 6.46 -1.36 6.18
CA ILE A 57 5.17 -1.89 5.73
C ILE A 57 5.00 -1.61 4.24
N ARG A 58 4.66 -2.66 3.49
CA ARG A 58 4.21 -2.57 2.09
C ARG A 58 2.69 -2.62 2.08
N LEU A 59 2.04 -1.57 1.59
CA LEU A 59 0.58 -1.53 1.48
C LEU A 59 0.07 -2.33 0.27
N THR A 60 -1.15 -2.85 0.39
CA THR A 60 -1.94 -3.26 -0.78
C THR A 60 -2.47 -2.04 -1.53
N ILE A 61 -3.16 -2.24 -2.66
CA ILE A 61 -3.86 -1.16 -3.34
C ILE A 61 -4.90 -0.54 -2.39
N GLU A 62 -5.70 -1.36 -1.71
CA GLU A 62 -6.72 -0.88 -0.78
C GLU A 62 -6.10 -0.20 0.45
N GLY A 63 -5.00 -0.74 0.98
CA GLY A 63 -4.26 -0.10 2.07
C GLY A 63 -3.70 1.27 1.64
N SER A 64 -3.20 1.39 0.41
CA SER A 64 -2.72 2.66 -0.14
C SER A 64 -3.85 3.68 -0.29
N PHE A 65 -5.06 3.25 -0.67
CA PHE A 65 -6.23 4.13 -0.70
C PHE A 65 -6.67 4.63 0.69
N LEU A 66 -6.48 3.82 1.74
CA LEU A 66 -6.83 4.21 3.11
C LEU A 66 -5.81 5.17 3.75
N VAL A 67 -4.57 5.15 3.27
CA VAL A 67 -3.45 5.97 3.80
C VAL A 67 -3.19 7.20 2.93
N GLY A 68 -3.10 7.01 1.63
CA GLY A 68 -2.65 7.97 0.63
C GLY A 68 -3.33 9.34 0.67
N PRO A 69 -4.67 9.44 0.81
CA PRO A 69 -5.38 10.73 0.86
C PRO A 69 -4.91 11.71 1.93
N LYS A 70 -4.28 11.22 3.00
CA LYS A 70 -3.76 12.04 4.10
C LYS A 70 -2.27 11.81 4.35
N ALA A 71 -1.60 11.03 3.50
CA ALA A 71 -0.16 10.82 3.60
C ALA A 71 0.58 12.14 3.29
N THR A 72 1.59 12.45 4.10
CA THR A 72 2.38 13.68 3.98
C THR A 72 3.78 13.44 3.41
N LYS A 73 4.16 12.17 3.21
CA LYS A 73 5.45 11.77 2.63
C LYS A 73 5.37 10.40 1.96
N ASN A 74 6.39 10.08 1.16
CA ASN A 74 6.51 8.82 0.42
C ASN A 74 5.29 8.53 -0.48
N VAL A 75 4.74 9.57 -1.09
CA VAL A 75 3.76 9.48 -2.18
C VAL A 75 4.42 10.01 -3.44
N VAL A 76 4.41 9.21 -4.50
CA VAL A 76 4.96 9.57 -5.81
C VAL A 76 3.80 9.72 -6.78
N GLU A 77 3.61 10.94 -7.29
CA GLU A 77 2.69 11.21 -8.39
C GLU A 77 3.33 10.72 -9.68
N ILE A 78 2.56 9.99 -10.49
CA ILE A 78 2.98 9.47 -11.80
C ILE A 78 2.02 9.92 -12.89
N ASP A 79 2.48 9.97 -14.14
CA ASP A 79 1.65 10.35 -15.28
C ASP A 79 0.86 9.18 -15.90
N GLY A 80 0.04 9.46 -16.91
CA GLY A 80 -0.81 8.45 -17.54
C GLY A 80 -0.06 7.36 -18.31
N GLU A 81 1.16 7.61 -18.78
CA GLU A 81 1.99 6.59 -19.44
C GLU A 81 2.61 5.67 -18.38
N GLU A 82 3.14 6.25 -17.31
CA GLU A 82 3.66 5.53 -16.15
C GLU A 82 2.59 4.69 -15.46
N VAL A 83 1.34 5.16 -15.40
CA VAL A 83 0.20 4.37 -14.87
C VAL A 83 0.01 3.07 -15.66
N LYS A 84 0.10 3.11 -16.99
CA LYS A 84 -0.06 1.92 -17.82
C LYS A 84 1.05 0.91 -17.55
N LEU A 85 2.30 1.38 -17.50
CA LEU A 85 3.47 0.56 -17.17
C LEU A 85 3.35 -0.05 -15.76
N TRP A 86 2.98 0.79 -14.78
CA TRP A 86 2.81 0.35 -13.40
C TRP A 86 1.74 -0.73 -13.29
N LEU A 87 0.56 -0.50 -13.89
CA LEU A 87 -0.54 -1.45 -13.84
C LEU A 87 -0.29 -2.70 -14.69
N SER A 88 0.58 -2.66 -15.71
CA SER A 88 1.01 -3.88 -16.42
C SER A 88 2.05 -4.69 -15.65
N GLY A 89 2.55 -4.16 -14.53
CA GLY A 89 3.51 -4.83 -13.67
C GLY A 89 4.97 -4.49 -13.93
N GLU A 90 5.23 -3.43 -14.71
CA GLU A 90 6.57 -2.93 -15.01
C GLU A 90 7.10 -2.04 -13.88
N ASP A 91 8.43 -2.07 -13.70
CA ASP A 91 9.13 -1.15 -12.81
C ASP A 91 9.18 0.25 -13.44
N LEU A 92 9.12 1.30 -12.62
CA LEU A 92 9.23 2.68 -13.09
C LEU A 92 10.63 3.22 -12.84
N LYS A 93 11.16 3.97 -13.79
CA LYS A 93 12.34 4.81 -13.54
C LYS A 93 11.88 6.07 -12.81
N THR A 94 12.64 6.50 -11.82
CA THR A 94 12.36 7.74 -11.10
C THR A 94 13.65 8.53 -10.94
N SER A 95 13.57 9.83 -11.17
CA SER A 95 14.63 10.78 -10.82
C SER A 95 14.56 11.22 -9.37
N THR A 96 13.53 10.80 -8.63
CA THR A 96 13.35 11.20 -7.24
C THR A 96 14.39 10.53 -6.34
N GLU A 97 14.90 11.27 -5.36
CA GLU A 97 15.77 10.72 -4.30
C GLU A 97 15.00 9.82 -3.31
N THR A 98 13.72 9.57 -3.58
CA THR A 98 12.83 8.80 -2.71
C THR A 98 13.36 7.37 -2.55
N ARG A 99 13.38 6.90 -1.30
CA ARG A 99 13.85 5.56 -0.94
C ARG A 99 12.81 4.85 -0.08
N GLY A 100 12.78 3.53 -0.19
CA GLY A 100 11.90 2.69 0.62
C GLY A 100 10.51 2.51 0.01
N TRP A 101 9.52 2.24 0.86
CA TRP A 101 8.16 1.96 0.40
C TRP A 101 7.40 3.24 0.10
N VAL A 102 6.93 3.36 -1.13
CA VAL A 102 6.22 4.54 -1.64
C VAL A 102 4.82 4.17 -2.11
N ILE A 103 3.87 5.09 -1.99
CA ILE A 103 2.54 4.98 -2.60
C ILE A 103 2.60 5.63 -3.98
N LEU A 104 2.07 4.95 -5.00
CA LEU A 104 1.95 5.50 -6.35
C LEU A 104 0.58 6.17 -6.48
N LYS A 105 0.55 7.40 -6.98
CA LYS A 105 -0.66 8.22 -7.10
C LYS A 105 -0.80 8.74 -8.52
N TRP A 106 -2.03 8.74 -9.03
CA TRP A 106 -2.40 9.41 -10.27
C TRP A 106 -3.74 10.12 -10.08
N GLY A 107 -3.72 11.45 -10.00
CA GLY A 107 -4.90 12.26 -9.71
C GLY A 107 -5.50 11.90 -8.35
N PHE A 108 -6.69 11.30 -8.35
CA PHE A 108 -7.39 10.83 -7.15
C PHE A 108 -7.21 9.32 -6.87
N TYR A 109 -6.43 8.61 -7.70
CA TYR A 109 -6.24 7.17 -7.60
C TYR A 109 -4.94 6.83 -6.87
N TYR A 110 -5.01 5.87 -5.95
CA TYR A 110 -3.85 5.33 -5.22
C TYR A 110 -3.59 3.90 -5.67
N LEU A 111 -2.50 3.70 -6.40
CA LEU A 111 -2.27 2.53 -7.25
C LEU A 111 -1.47 1.44 -6.54
N GLY A 112 -1.50 1.42 -5.20
CA GLY A 112 -0.72 0.53 -4.37
C GLY A 112 0.66 1.09 -4.02
N CYS A 113 1.53 0.18 -3.59
CA CYS A 113 2.89 0.51 -3.18
C CYS A 113 3.94 -0.03 -4.13
N GLY A 114 5.06 0.68 -4.21
CA GLY A 114 6.30 0.23 -4.81
C GLY A 114 7.47 0.36 -3.85
N LYS A 115 8.61 -0.21 -4.22
CA LYS A 115 9.86 -0.03 -3.47
C LYS A 115 10.85 0.80 -4.27
N ALA A 116 11.04 2.04 -3.87
CA ALA A 116 11.97 2.97 -4.47
C ALA A 116 13.41 2.69 -3.99
N LYS A 117 14.32 2.46 -4.94
CA LYS A 117 15.75 2.25 -4.68
C LYS A 117 16.54 2.52 -5.97
N ASP A 118 17.65 3.24 -5.86
CA ASP A 118 18.63 3.44 -6.94
C ASP A 118 18.00 3.96 -8.26
N GLY A 119 17.09 4.93 -8.16
CA GLY A 119 16.42 5.53 -9.32
C GLY A 119 15.34 4.65 -9.97
N ILE A 120 14.93 3.57 -9.29
CA ILE A 120 13.89 2.63 -9.76
C ILE A 120 12.84 2.46 -8.67
N ILE A 121 11.56 2.46 -9.06
CA ILE A 121 10.44 2.03 -8.21
C ILE A 121 10.04 0.63 -8.66
N LYS A 122 10.39 -0.35 -7.85
CA LYS A 122 10.06 -1.75 -8.10
C LYS A 122 8.56 -1.99 -7.95
N ASN A 123 7.99 -2.72 -8.90
CA ASN A 123 6.58 -3.03 -9.00
C ASN A 123 6.11 -4.08 -8.00
N TYR A 124 4.98 -3.80 -7.34
CA TYR A 124 4.29 -4.74 -6.45
C TYR A 124 2.79 -4.86 -6.74
N VAL A 125 2.35 -4.48 -7.95
CA VAL A 125 0.99 -4.77 -8.41
C VAL A 125 0.83 -6.30 -8.50
N PRO A 126 -0.17 -6.89 -7.80
CA PRO A 126 -0.43 -8.33 -7.83
C PRO A 126 -0.62 -8.82 -9.27
N LYS A 127 -0.07 -10.00 -9.60
CA LYS A 127 -0.08 -10.53 -10.98
C LYS A 127 -1.50 -10.64 -11.54
N GLU A 128 -2.41 -11.09 -10.69
CA GLU A 128 -3.84 -11.25 -10.96
C GLU A 128 -4.60 -9.93 -11.21
N ARG A 129 -3.98 -8.78 -10.88
CA ARG A 129 -4.53 -7.43 -11.10
C ARG A 129 -3.82 -6.67 -12.21
N ARG A 130 -2.84 -7.29 -12.87
CA ARG A 130 -2.11 -6.61 -13.95
C ARG A 130 -2.97 -6.49 -15.18
N ILE A 131 -2.91 -5.33 -15.82
CA ILE A 131 -3.55 -5.11 -17.11
C ILE A 131 -2.62 -5.59 -18.22
N ILE A 132 -3.20 -6.16 -19.28
CA ILE A 132 -2.46 -6.43 -20.51
C ILE A 132 -2.47 -5.12 -21.31
N PRO A 133 -1.32 -4.55 -21.67
CA PRO A 133 -1.26 -3.42 -22.59
C PRO A 133 -1.96 -3.83 -23.89
N LYS A 134 -2.96 -3.04 -24.32
CA LYS A 134 -3.54 -3.16 -25.66
C LYS A 134 -2.69 -2.40 -26.67
#